data_AF-A0A367RHZ8-F1
#
_entry.id   AF-A0A367RHZ8-F1
#
_cell.length_a   1.000
_cell.length_b   1.000
_cell.length_c   1.000
_cell.angle_alpha   90.00
_cell.angle_beta   90.00
_cell.angle_gamma   90.00
#
_symmetry.space_group_name_H-M   'P 1'
#
loop_
_entity.id
_entity.type
_entity.pdbx_description
1 polymer ?
#
loop_
_entity_poly.entity_id
_entity_poly.type
_entity_poly.pdbx_seq_one_letter_code
_entity_poly.pdbx_strand_id
1 'polypeptide(L)' 'MKKALLINAHQFYEGISSGSLNKAMLALIREGMEKRGYEVQKTDIEQGYDVDSEVQKHLWADIIILP' A
#
# COMPACT_ATOMS: atom_id res chain seq x y z
N MET A 1 6.14 16.46 -7.07
CA MET A 1 5.36 16.03 -5.89
C MET A 1 6.06 14.84 -5.29
N LYS A 2 6.06 14.68 -3.96
CA LYS A 2 6.65 13.48 -3.34
C LYS A 2 5.76 12.27 -3.62
N LYS A 3 6.35 11.08 -3.73
CA LYS A 3 5.68 9.85 -4.20
C LYS A 3 5.68 8.80 -3.10
N ALA A 4 4.50 8.31 -2.75
CA ALA A 4 4.32 7.30 -1.71
C ALA A 4 3.75 6.01 -2.31
N LEU A 5 4.42 4.89 -2.05
CA LEU A 5 3.92 3.55 -2.35
C LEU A 5 3.39 2.92 -1.06
N LEU A 6 2.13 2.50 -1.08
CA LEU A 6 1.50 1.77 0.02
C LEU A 6 1.32 0.30 -0.37
N ILE A 7 1.92 -0.61 0.38
CA ILE A 7 1.87 -2.05 0.11
C ILE A 7 1.05 -2.73 1.18
N ASN A 8 -0.18 -3.15 0.85
CA ASN A 8 -0.99 -3.97 1.73
C ASN A 8 -0.47 -5.42 1.72
N ALA A 9 0.32 -5.77 2.74
CA ALA A 9 0.89 -7.11 2.89
C ALA A 9 0.02 -8.05 3.74
N HIS A 10 -1.19 -7.62 4.10
CA HIS A 10 -2.15 -8.49 4.78
C HIS A 10 -2.45 -9.73 3.93
N GLN A 11 -2.53 -10.87 4.62
CA GLN A 11 -2.99 -12.14 4.08
C GLN A 11 -4.19 -12.61 4.90
N PHE A 12 -5.27 -12.99 4.21
CA PHE A 12 -6.46 -13.51 4.84
C PHE A 12 -6.18 -14.88 5.48
N TYR A 13 -6.51 -14.97 6.76
CA TYR A 13 -6.56 -16.23 7.50
C TYR A 13 -7.92 -16.34 8.15
N GLU A 14 -8.69 -17.35 7.75
CA GLU A 14 -10.04 -17.58 8.26
C GLU A 14 -10.04 -17.74 9.79
N GLY A 15 -10.92 -16.99 10.47
CA GLY A 15 -11.03 -17.00 11.94
C GLY A 15 -9.90 -16.32 12.71
N ILE A 16 -8.84 -15.85 12.04
CA ILE A 16 -7.64 -15.28 12.70
C ILE A 16 -7.37 -13.85 12.23
N SER A 17 -7.37 -13.62 10.92
CA SER A 17 -6.95 -12.34 10.34
C SER A 17 -7.80 -11.98 9.12
N SER A 18 -8.80 -11.12 9.32
CA SER A 18 -9.70 -10.63 8.27
C SER A 18 -9.12 -9.48 7.44
N GLY A 19 -8.06 -8.82 7.93
CA GLY A 19 -7.40 -7.69 7.26
C GLY A 19 -8.09 -6.35 7.40
N SER A 20 -9.14 -6.26 8.22
CA SER A 20 -9.88 -5.01 8.42
C SER A 20 -9.00 -3.89 8.97
N LEU A 21 -8.08 -4.20 9.89
CA LEU A 21 -7.15 -3.24 10.47
C LEU A 21 -6.16 -2.69 9.43
N ASN A 22 -5.48 -3.56 8.67
CA ASN A 22 -4.56 -3.14 7.60
C ASN A 22 -5.27 -2.26 6.56
N LYS A 23 -6.48 -2.66 6.13
CA LYS A 23 -7.31 -1.88 5.20
C LYS A 23 -7.64 -0.49 5.74
N ALA A 24 -8.05 -0.41 7.02
CA ALA A 24 -8.35 0.86 7.67
C ALA A 24 -7.12 1.75 7.84
N MET A 25 -5.98 1.17 8.26
CA MET A 25 -4.71 1.87 8.39
C MET A 25 -4.24 2.44 7.05
N LEU A 26 -4.30 1.66 5.98
CA LEU A 26 -3.92 2.11 4.64
C LEU A 26 -4.81 3.24 4.13
N ALA A 27 -6.11 3.18 4.40
CA ALA A 27 -7.02 4.27 4.06
C ALA A 27 -6.64 5.57 4.76
N LEU A 28 -6.34 5.50 6.08
CA LEU A 28 -5.90 6.65 6.87
C LEU A 28 -4.55 7.19 6.39
N ILE A 29 -3.59 6.32 6.08
CA ILE A 29 -2.27 6.70 5.56
C ILE A 29 -2.42 7.39 4.21
N ARG A 30 -3.21 6.79 3.29
CA ARG A 30 -3.47 7.36 1.97
C ARG A 30 -4.05 8.75 2.06
N GLU A 31 -5.12 8.93 2.83
CA GLU A 31 -5.76 10.23 3.03
C GLU A 31 -4.77 11.25 3.61
N GLY A 32 -3.97 10.84 4.60
CA GLY A 32 -2.95 11.68 5.21
C GLY A 32 -1.83 12.09 4.23
N MET A 33 -1.44 11.21 3.32
CA MET A 33 -0.41 11.47 2.31
C MET A 33 -0.93 12.38 1.19
N GLU A 34 -2.12 12.10 0.66
CA GLU A 34 -2.77 12.93 -0.35
C GLU A 34 -2.99 14.36 0.17
N LYS A 35 -3.46 14.52 1.42
CA LYS A 35 -3.60 15.84 2.09
C LYS A 35 -2.27 16.60 2.23
N ARG A 36 -1.14 15.91 2.26
CA ARG A 36 0.21 16.50 2.32
C ARG A 36 0.82 16.73 0.94
N GLY A 37 0.06 16.50 -0.14
CA GLY A 37 0.52 16.71 -1.52
C GLY A 37 1.39 15.59 -2.08
N TYR A 38 1.30 14.38 -1.53
CA TYR A 38 1.93 13.20 -2.11
C TYR A 38 1.07 12.62 -3.23
N GLU A 39 1.74 12.15 -4.29
CA GLU A 39 1.15 11.21 -5.24
C GLU A 39 1.23 9.81 -4.62
N VAL A 40 0.12 9.05 -4.63
CA VAL A 40 0.03 7.76 -3.93
C VAL A 40 -0.28 6.64 -4.91
N GLN A 41 0.54 5.59 -4.86
CA GLN A 41 0.25 4.30 -5.49
C GLN A 41 0.04 3.23 -4.42
N LYS A 42 -0.71 2.17 -4.77
CA LYS A 42 -1.03 1.07 -3.88
C LYS A 42 -0.77 -0.29 -4.54
N THR A 43 -0.40 -1.27 -3.74
CA THR A 43 -0.34 -2.68 -4.11
C THR A 43 -1.07 -3.51 -3.04
N ASP A 44 -1.94 -4.43 -3.45
CA ASP A 44 -2.54 -5.43 -2.57
C ASP A 44 -1.92 -6.80 -2.87
N ILE A 45 -1.08 -7.30 -1.97
CA ILE A 45 -0.31 -8.55 -2.21
C ILE A 45 -1.23 -9.75 -2.42
N GLU A 46 -2.32 -9.82 -1.67
CA GLU A 46 -3.31 -10.91 -1.75
C GLU A 46 -4.01 -11.00 -3.12
N GLN A 47 -4.12 -9.89 -3.86
CA GLN A 47 -4.76 -9.88 -5.18
C GLN A 47 -3.83 -10.35 -6.30
N GLY A 48 -2.58 -10.68 -5.98
CA GLY A 48 -1.53 -10.93 -6.95
C GLY A 48 -0.98 -9.63 -7.54
N TYR A 49 0.22 -9.73 -8.13
CA TYR A 49 0.91 -8.61 -8.74
C TYR A 49 1.89 -9.09 -9.81
N ASP A 50 2.21 -8.19 -10.74
CA ASP A 50 3.27 -8.38 -11.71
C ASP A 50 4.60 -7.87 -11.16
N VAL A 51 5.64 -8.70 -11.18
CA VAL A 51 6.92 -8.39 -10.53
C VAL A 51 7.58 -7.16 -11.15
N ASP A 52 7.60 -7.05 -12.47
CA ASP A 52 8.24 -5.94 -13.17
C ASP A 52 7.52 -4.63 -12.88
N SER A 53 6.18 -4.67 -12.84
CA SER A 53 5.35 -3.53 -12.43
C SER A 53 5.68 -3.07 -11.00
N GLU A 54 5.80 -4.01 -10.04
CA GLU A 54 6.15 -3.65 -8.66
C GLU A 54 7.57 -3.07 -8.55
N VAL A 55 8.53 -3.57 -9.32
CA VAL A 55 9.88 -2.96 -9.41
C VAL A 55 9.78 -1.51 -9.85
N GLN A 56 8.97 -1.20 -10.87
CA GLN A 56 8.77 0.18 -11.31
C GLN A 56 8.13 1.05 -10.22
N LYS A 57 7.16 0.53 -9.45
CA LYS A 57 6.57 1.26 -8.32
C LYS A 57 7.60 1.56 -7.22
N HIS A 58 8.49 0.60 -6.93
CA HIS A 58 9.57 0.80 -5.96
C HIS A 58 10.57 1.87 -6.41
N LEU A 59 10.94 1.88 -7.70
CA LEU A 59 11.81 2.93 -8.27
C LEU A 59 11.12 4.30 -8.34
N TRP A 60 9.80 4.31 -8.52
CA TRP A 60 9.01 5.53 -8.59
C TRP A 60 8.85 6.20 -7.21
N ALA A 61 8.78 5.44 -6.12
CA ALA A 61 8.44 5.95 -4.80
C ALA A 61 9.61 6.62 -4.05
N ASP A 62 9.33 7.75 -3.39
CA ASP A 62 10.25 8.37 -2.44
C ASP A 62 10.11 7.75 -1.03
N ILE A 63 8.92 7.19 -0.73
CA ILE A 63 8.63 6.49 0.53
C ILE A 63 7.76 5.26 0.25
N ILE A 64 8.08 4.16 0.92
CA ILE A 64 7.32 2.91 0.87
C ILE A 64 6.81 2.61 2.27
N ILE A 65 5.51 2.34 2.41
CA ILE A 65 4.88 1.97 3.68
C ILE A 65 4.20 0.62 3.51
N LEU A 66 4.56 -0.33 4.36
CA LEU A 66 4.05 -1.69 4.36
C LEU A 66 3.48 -2.02 5.76
N PRO A 67 2.15 -1.86 5.95
CA PRO A 67 1.45 -2.25 7.16
C PRO A 67 0.95 -3.69 7.13
#